data_AF-A0A537ZZ47-F1
#
_entry.id   AF-A0A537ZZ47-F1
#
_cell.length_a   1.000
_cell.length_b   1.000
_cell.length_c   1.000
_cell.angle_alpha   90.00
_cell.angle_beta   90.00
_cell.angle_gamma   90.00
#
_symmetry.space_group_name_H-M   'P 1'
#
loop_
_entity.id
_entity.type
_entity.pdbx_description
1 polymer ?
#
loop_
_entity_poly.entity_id
_entity_poly.type
_entity_poly.pdbx_seq_one_letter_code
_entity_poly.pdbx_strand_id
1 'polypeptide(L)'
;MSLTVQFITAFNGRRFHQTLALLTQRVSVSDCDYKNVRVVSLDGRQAVGRWLRQRFADHDRLIPARIYDENPDQPFGVVGVEYSRRTSDTLRRLGFPKGIVPKLASKVGFATQPLRIRAFANGPYGGDPNLCRPSGP
;
A
#
# COMPACT_ATOMS: atom_id res chain seq x y z
N MET A 1 -7.87 11.49 13.49
CA MET A 1 -7.53 10.17 12.90
C MET A 1 -6.55 10.38 11.75
N SER A 2 -5.34 9.80 11.81
CA SER A 2 -4.28 10.02 10.80
C SER A 2 -4.73 9.65 9.38
N LEU A 3 -4.27 10.39 8.35
CA LEU A 3 -4.58 10.12 6.93
C LEU A 3 -4.23 8.68 6.52
N THR A 4 -3.14 8.13 7.05
CA THR A 4 -2.73 6.74 6.79
C THR A 4 -3.81 5.76 7.25
N VAL A 5 -4.36 5.97 8.45
CA VAL A 5 -5.42 5.12 9.01
C VAL A 5 -6.69 5.26 8.18
N GLN A 6 -7.06 6.49 7.80
CA GLN A 6 -8.22 6.73 6.92
C GLN A 6 -8.07 6.01 5.57
N PHE A 7 -6.87 6.07 4.97
CA PHE A 7 -6.57 5.40 3.71
C PHE A 7 -6.70 3.89 3.80
N ILE A 8 -6.05 3.27 4.79
CA ILE A 8 -6.12 1.80 4.99
C ILE A 8 -7.56 1.37 5.28
N THR A 9 -8.31 2.15 6.06
CA THR A 9 -9.72 1.85 6.35
C THR A 9 -10.58 1.94 5.09
N ALA A 10 -10.39 2.97 4.27
CA ALA A 10 -11.10 3.12 2.99
C ALA A 10 -10.72 2.02 1.99
N PHE A 11 -9.43 1.68 1.90
CA PHE A 11 -8.91 0.61 1.05
C PHE A 11 -9.52 -0.75 1.43
N ASN A 12 -9.45 -1.14 2.71
CA ASN A 12 -9.99 -2.41 3.20
C ASN A 12 -11.52 -2.50 3.09
N GLY A 13 -12.19 -1.34 3.17
CA GLY A 13 -13.62 -1.20 2.93
C GLY A 13 -14.00 -1.10 1.44
N ARG A 14 -13.03 -1.19 0.52
CA ARG A 14 -13.20 -1.05 -0.94
C ARG A 14 -13.90 0.26 -1.35
N ARG A 15 -13.72 1.33 -0.57
CA ARG A 15 -14.37 2.64 -0.77
C ARG A 15 -13.57 3.47 -1.76
N PHE A 16 -13.78 3.22 -3.06
CA PHE A 16 -12.98 3.80 -4.15
C PHE A 16 -12.86 5.33 -4.12
N HIS A 17 -13.98 6.04 -4.12
CA HIS A 17 -13.96 7.51 -4.14
C HIS A 17 -13.29 8.10 -2.89
N GLN A 18 -13.53 7.51 -1.71
CA GLN A 18 -12.90 7.94 -0.47
C GLN A 18 -11.39 7.69 -0.49
N THR A 19 -10.96 6.51 -0.97
CA THR A 19 -9.54 6.17 -1.07
C THR A 19 -8.81 7.13 -2.01
N LEU A 20 -9.40 7.42 -3.17
CA LEU A 20 -8.81 8.29 -4.19
C LEU A 20 -8.76 9.77 -3.74
N ALA A 21 -9.73 10.23 -2.95
CA ALA A 21 -9.80 11.59 -2.43
C ALA A 21 -8.67 11.92 -1.45
N LEU A 22 -8.12 10.92 -0.77
CA LEU A 22 -7.01 11.06 0.20
C LEU A 22 -5.65 11.24 -0.48
N LEU A 23 -5.54 10.94 -1.78
CA LEU A 23 -4.29 11.01 -2.53
C LEU A 23 -4.10 12.38 -3.18
N THR A 24 -2.88 12.80 -3.51
CA THR A 24 -2.65 13.95 -4.40
C THR A 24 -2.99 13.62 -5.86
N GLN A 25 -2.96 14.62 -6.76
CA GLN A 25 -3.12 14.37 -8.20
C GLN A 25 -1.90 13.63 -8.79
N ARG A 26 -0.70 14.01 -8.35
CA ARG A 26 0.59 13.43 -8.74
C ARG A 26 1.09 12.40 -7.71
N VAL A 27 0.18 11.59 -7.17
CA VAL A 27 0.54 10.54 -6.22
C VAL A 27 1.41 9.49 -6.89
N SER A 28 2.42 8.98 -6.18
CA SER A 28 3.19 7.80 -6.60
C SER A 28 2.88 6.61 -5.68
N VAL A 29 2.66 5.44 -6.26
CA VAL A 29 2.41 4.20 -5.53
C VAL A 29 3.34 3.13 -6.06
N SER A 30 3.98 2.39 -5.15
CA SER A 30 4.60 1.11 -5.47
C SER A 30 3.90 -0.01 -4.73
N ASP A 31 3.82 -1.17 -5.37
CA ASP A 31 3.26 -2.38 -4.78
C ASP A 31 3.96 -3.63 -5.35
N CYS A 32 3.60 -4.80 -4.85
CA CYS A 32 4.08 -6.08 -5.34
C CYS A 32 3.02 -6.77 -6.20
N ASP A 33 3.41 -7.17 -7.41
CA ASP A 33 2.76 -8.25 -8.12
C ASP A 33 3.33 -9.58 -7.58
N TYR A 34 2.67 -10.11 -6.55
CA TYR A 34 3.09 -11.37 -5.89
C TYR A 34 3.04 -12.57 -6.83
N LYS A 35 2.21 -12.54 -7.88
CA LYS A 35 2.11 -13.65 -8.84
C LYS A 35 3.37 -13.74 -9.69
N ASN A 36 3.86 -12.58 -10.15
CA ASN A 36 5.01 -12.52 -11.04
C ASN A 36 6.33 -12.20 -10.31
N VAL A 37 6.30 -11.99 -8.99
CA VAL A 37 7.44 -11.60 -8.16
C VAL A 37 8.09 -10.32 -8.72
N ARG A 38 7.28 -9.28 -8.92
CA ARG A 38 7.71 -8.01 -9.50
C ARG A 38 7.17 -6.82 -8.73
N VAL A 39 7.90 -5.72 -8.80
CA VAL A 39 7.42 -4.42 -8.32
C VAL A 39 6.54 -3.81 -9.40
N VAL A 40 5.39 -3.27 -9.00
CA VAL A 40 4.59 -2.38 -9.84
C VAL A 40 4.78 -0.96 -9.34
N SER A 41 4.93 -0.02 -10.27
CA SER A 41 5.07 1.41 -9.99
C SER A 41 4.00 2.16 -10.76
N LEU A 42 3.33 3.08 -10.07
CA LEU A 42 2.12 3.73 -10.55
C LEU A 42 2.21 5.22 -10.23
N ASP A 43 2.26 6.03 -11.27
CA ASP A 43 2.32 7.48 -11.13
C ASP A 43 1.03 8.13 -11.61
N GLY A 44 0.54 9.05 -10.78
CA GLY A 44 -0.67 9.80 -11.03
C GLY A 44 -1.94 9.07 -10.63
N ARG A 45 -2.94 9.87 -10.25
CA ARG A 45 -4.21 9.39 -9.71
C ARG A 45 -4.98 8.46 -10.65
N GLN A 46 -4.85 8.61 -11.96
CA GLN A 46 -5.53 7.75 -12.93
C GLN A 46 -4.97 6.31 -12.91
N ALA A 47 -3.65 6.15 -12.88
CA ALA A 47 -3.00 4.84 -12.80
C ALA A 47 -3.30 4.16 -11.46
N VAL A 48 -3.18 4.91 -10.37
CA VAL A 48 -3.55 4.43 -9.02
C VAL A 48 -5.03 4.07 -8.95
N GLY A 49 -5.91 4.81 -9.61
CA GLY A 49 -7.34 4.48 -9.69
C GLY A 49 -7.60 3.12 -10.36
N ARG A 50 -6.89 2.79 -11.43
CA ARG A 50 -6.98 1.46 -12.06
C ARG A 50 -6.48 0.36 -11.12
N TRP A 51 -5.34 0.58 -10.48
CA TRP A 51 -4.78 -0.35 -9.50
C TRP A 51 -5.72 -0.58 -8.31
N LEU A 52 -6.33 0.47 -7.74
CA LEU A 52 -7.31 0.33 -6.65
C LEU A 52 -8.47 -0.57 -7.04
N ARG A 53 -9.04 -0.40 -8.24
CA ARG A 53 -10.12 -1.27 -8.73
C ARG A 53 -9.68 -2.73 -8.82
N GLN A 54 -8.47 -2.98 -9.31
CA GLN A 54 -7.90 -4.34 -9.37
C GLN A 54 -7.73 -4.94 -7.97
N ARG A 55 -7.16 -4.20 -7.02
CA ARG A 55 -6.98 -4.66 -5.64
C ARG A 55 -8.31 -4.92 -4.94
N PHE A 56 -9.31 -4.08 -5.18
CA PHE A 56 -10.65 -4.28 -4.60
C PHE A 56 -11.37 -5.50 -5.18
N ALA A 57 -11.25 -5.73 -6.49
CA ALA A 57 -11.77 -6.93 -7.14
C ALA A 57 -11.04 -8.20 -6.67
N ASP A 58 -9.75 -8.08 -6.32
CA ASP A 58 -8.95 -9.15 -5.71
C ASP A 58 -9.23 -9.35 -4.21
N HIS A 59 -10.21 -8.64 -3.65
CA HIS A 59 -10.54 -8.64 -2.22
C HIS A 59 -9.32 -8.38 -1.32
N ASP A 60 -8.38 -7.56 -1.80
CA ASP A 60 -7.13 -7.27 -1.10
C ASP A 60 -7.40 -6.50 0.21
N ARG A 61 -6.71 -6.90 1.27
CA ARG A 61 -6.80 -6.28 2.60
C ARG A 61 -5.44 -6.19 3.24
N LEU A 62 -5.16 -5.01 3.78
CA LEU A 62 -3.97 -4.65 4.53
C LEU A 62 -4.31 -4.61 6.03
N ILE A 63 -3.75 -5.51 6.84
CA ILE A 63 -4.05 -5.59 8.28
C ILE A 63 -2.82 -5.04 9.03
N PRO A 64 -2.87 -3.81 9.57
CA PRO A 64 -1.72 -3.20 10.24
C PRO A 64 -1.37 -3.97 11.52
N ALA A 65 -0.07 -4.14 11.77
CA ALA A 65 0.47 -4.50 13.08
C ALA A 65 0.87 -3.24 13.85
N ARG A 66 1.58 -2.33 13.17
CA ARG A 66 2.17 -1.14 13.77
C ARG A 66 2.19 -0.01 12.77
N ILE A 67 1.93 1.20 13.25
CA ILE A 67 2.12 2.45 12.52
C ILE A 67 3.10 3.29 13.35
N TYR A 68 4.14 3.81 12.72
CA TYR A 68 5.21 4.54 13.41
C TYR A 68 5.75 5.66 12.52
N ASP A 69 6.46 6.60 13.15
CA ASP A 69 7.24 7.60 12.43
C ASP A 69 8.55 6.96 11.97
N GLU A 70 8.69 6.76 10.65
CA GLU A 70 9.85 6.13 10.03
C GLU A 70 11.02 7.10 9.95
N ASN A 71 10.75 8.41 9.84
CA ASN A 71 11.79 9.42 9.70
C ASN A 71 11.32 10.76 10.29
N PRO A 72 11.57 11.01 11.58
CA PRO A 72 11.17 12.24 12.25
C PRO A 72 11.93 13.47 11.73
N ASP A 73 13.11 13.27 11.11
CA ASP A 73 13.96 14.36 10.61
C ASP A 73 13.52 14.87 9.21
N GLN A 74 12.61 14.17 8.54
CA GLN A 74 12.02 14.64 7.28
C GLN A 74 11.02 15.78 7.57
N PRO A 75 11.09 16.93 6.87
CA PRO A 75 10.25 18.11 7.15
C PRO A 75 8.73 17.86 7.13
N PHE A 76 8.30 16.80 6.46
CA PHE A 76 6.89 16.42 6.30
C PHE A 76 6.58 15.02 6.82
N GLY A 77 7.55 14.38 7.49
CA GLY A 77 7.48 13.03 8.03
C GLY A 77 7.33 11.92 6.98
N VAL A 78 7.75 10.72 7.34
CA VAL A 78 7.37 9.49 6.62
C VAL A 78 6.71 8.58 7.63
N VAL A 79 5.50 8.12 7.35
CA VAL A 79 4.82 7.14 8.20
C VAL A 79 5.16 5.74 7.71
N GLY A 80 5.72 4.93 8.59
CA GLY A 80 5.90 3.50 8.41
C GLY A 80 4.63 2.73 8.80
N VAL A 81 4.26 1.72 8.01
CA VAL A 81 3.18 0.78 8.37
C VAL A 81 3.65 -0.65 8.19
N GLU A 82 3.85 -1.34 9.30
CA GLU A 82 4.04 -2.79 9.31
C GLU A 82 2.67 -3.48 9.28
N TYR A 83 2.58 -4.59 8.57
CA TYR A 83 1.36 -5.37 8.46
C TYR A 83 1.54 -6.70 9.18
N SER A 84 0.61 -7.04 10.07
CA SER A 84 0.52 -8.39 10.63
C SER A 84 0.05 -9.39 9.58
N ARG A 85 -0.64 -8.90 8.54
CA ARG A 85 -1.13 -9.73 7.44
C ARG A 85 -1.55 -8.89 6.24
N ARG A 86 -1.35 -9.44 5.04
CA ARG A 86 -2.04 -9.06 3.80
C ARG A 86 -2.77 -10.26 3.23
N THR A 87 -4.02 -10.09 2.83
CA THR A 87 -4.84 -11.16 2.23
C THR A 87 -5.41 -10.69 0.90
N SER A 88 -5.47 -11.57 -0.08
CA SER A 88 -6.23 -11.34 -1.32
C SER A 88 -6.59 -12.67 -1.97
N ASP A 89 -7.49 -12.65 -2.95
CA ASP A 89 -7.83 -13.84 -3.74
C ASP A 89 -6.63 -14.38 -4.51
N THR A 90 -5.78 -13.49 -5.03
CA THR A 90 -4.52 -13.86 -5.67
C THR A 90 -3.60 -14.58 -4.71
N LEU A 91 -3.39 -14.06 -3.49
CA LEU A 91 -2.57 -14.74 -2.48
C LEU A 91 -3.15 -16.11 -2.09
N ARG A 92 -4.48 -16.20 -1.96
CA ARG A 92 -5.16 -17.48 -1.72
C ARG A 92 -4.90 -18.50 -2.84
N ARG A 93 -5.00 -18.09 -4.11
CA ARG A 93 -4.69 -18.94 -5.28
C ARG A 93 -3.22 -19.36 -5.37
N LEU A 94 -2.32 -18.55 -4.81
CA LEU A 94 -0.88 -18.85 -4.74
C LEU A 94 -0.51 -19.78 -3.58
N GLY A 95 -1.49 -20.32 -2.84
CA GLY A 95 -1.24 -21.23 -1.71
C GLY A 95 -1.15 -20.56 -0.34
N PHE A 96 -1.54 -19.28 -0.23
CA PHE A 96 -1.55 -18.52 1.03
C PHE A 96 -2.99 -18.19 1.47
N PRO A 97 -3.82 -19.19 1.84
CA PRO A 97 -5.24 -18.98 2.15
C PRO A 97 -5.47 -18.10 3.39
N LYS A 98 -4.47 -18.01 4.28
CA LYS A 98 -4.49 -17.12 5.45
C LYS A 98 -3.75 -15.79 5.20
N GLY A 99 -3.34 -15.51 3.97
CA GLY A 99 -2.53 -14.34 3.63
C GLY A 99 -1.03 -14.54 3.89
N ILE A 100 -0.30 -13.44 3.82
CA ILE A 100 1.16 -13.35 4.02
C ILE A 100 1.48 -12.27 5.06
N VAL A 101 2.67 -12.33 5.66
CA VAL A 101 3.29 -11.15 6.29
C VAL A 101 4.18 -10.49 5.23
N PRO A 102 3.87 -9.27 4.76
CA PRO A 102 4.74 -8.55 3.83
C PRO A 102 6.14 -8.36 4.42
N LYS A 103 7.19 -8.58 3.62
CA LYS A 103 8.59 -8.42 4.03
C LYS A 103 9.01 -6.96 4.23
N LEU A 104 8.17 -6.01 3.80
CA LEU A 104 8.42 -4.58 3.85
C LEU A 104 7.27 -3.89 4.57
N ALA A 105 7.61 -2.91 5.39
CA ALA A 105 6.66 -1.91 5.85
C ALA A 105 6.31 -0.97 4.69
N SER A 106 5.08 -0.44 4.70
CA SER A 106 4.73 0.64 3.80
C SER A 106 5.38 1.93 4.22
N LYS A 107 5.86 2.71 3.25
CA LYS A 107 6.30 4.09 3.46
C LYS A 107 5.25 5.04 2.90
N VAL A 108 4.72 5.91 3.76
CA VAL A 108 3.66 6.86 3.41
C VAL A 108 4.19 8.28 3.53
N GLY A 109 4.21 8.99 2.40
CA GLY A 109 4.65 10.38 2.32
C GLY A 109 3.47 11.32 2.09
N PHE A 110 3.57 12.54 2.64
CA PHE A 110 2.51 13.54 2.60
C PHE A 110 2.92 14.79 1.82
N ALA A 111 1.93 15.45 1.22
CA ALA A 111 1.98 16.85 0.82
C ALA A 111 1.18 17.67 1.83
N THR A 112 1.59 18.90 2.14
CA THR A 112 1.06 19.68 3.28
C THR A 112 -0.03 20.68 2.91
N GLN A 113 -0.23 21.00 1.63
CA GLN A 113 -1.23 21.98 1.20
C GLN A 113 -1.94 21.56 -0.10
N PRO A 114 -3.16 20.98 -0.01
CA PRO A 114 -3.80 20.44 1.19
C PRO A 114 -3.10 19.18 1.69
N LEU A 115 -3.27 18.86 2.99
CA LEU A 115 -2.74 17.63 3.58
C LEU A 115 -3.32 16.39 2.87
N ARG A 116 -2.49 15.68 2.10
CA ARG A 116 -2.85 14.49 1.31
C ARG A 116 -1.67 13.54 1.17
N ILE A 117 -1.95 12.28 0.86
CA ILE A 117 -0.92 11.27 0.58
C ILE A 117 -0.34 11.54 -0.81
N ARG A 118 0.97 11.85 -0.87
CA ARG A 118 1.72 12.00 -2.13
C ARG A 118 2.45 10.73 -2.54
N ALA A 119 2.75 9.85 -1.59
CA ALA A 119 3.42 8.59 -1.86
C ALA A 119 2.89 7.48 -0.94
N PHE A 120 2.66 6.29 -1.49
CA PHE A 120 2.29 5.09 -0.72
C PHE A 120 3.00 3.88 -1.30
N ALA A 121 4.08 3.44 -0.66
CA ALA A 121 4.98 2.42 -1.20
C ALA A 121 4.88 1.12 -0.38
N ASN A 122 4.25 0.07 -0.93
CA ASN A 122 4.20 -1.30 -0.37
C ASN A 122 5.24 -2.24 -0.99
N GLY A 123 5.87 -1.81 -2.09
CA GLY A 123 6.87 -2.59 -2.82
C GLY A 123 8.22 -1.87 -2.90
N PRO A 124 9.32 -2.60 -3.12
CA PRO A 124 10.67 -2.04 -3.17
C PRO A 124 10.91 -1.27 -4.48
N TYR A 125 10.42 -0.04 -4.60
CA TYR A 125 10.65 0.80 -5.77
C TYR A 125 12.15 0.92 -6.07
N GLY A 126 12.60 0.45 -7.23
CA GLY A 126 14.01 0.39 -7.62
C GLY A 126 14.90 -0.57 -6.81
N GLY A 127 14.31 -1.41 -5.95
CA GLY A 127 15.01 -2.36 -5.09
C GLY A 127 14.85 -3.83 -5.52
N ASP A 128 15.21 -4.76 -4.63
CA ASP A 128 15.20 -6.19 -4.92
C ASP A 128 13.76 -6.75 -5.07
N PRO A 129 13.36 -7.24 -6.27
CA PRO A 129 12.04 -7.80 -6.49
C PRO A 129 11.77 -9.08 -5.67
N ASN A 130 12.78 -9.76 -5.12
CA ASN A 130 12.56 -10.92 -4.24
C ASN A 130 11.86 -10.56 -2.93
N LEU A 131 11.83 -9.27 -2.55
CA LEU A 131 11.01 -8.78 -1.45
C LEU A 131 9.51 -8.86 -1.76
N CYS A 132 9.14 -8.97 -3.05
CA CYS A 132 7.78 -9.28 -3.50
C CYS A 132 7.47 -10.78 -3.59
N ARG A 133 8.41 -11.67 -3.25
CA ARG A 133 8.11 -13.11 -3.16
C ARG A 133 7.26 -13.37 -1.92
N PRO A 134 6.02 -13.90 -2.05
CA PRO A 134 5.18 -14.16 -0.90
C PRO A 134 5.80 -15.24 -0.01
N SER A 135 5.68 -15.05 1.29
CA SER A 135 6.04 -16.02 2.33
C SER A 135 4.86 -16.16 3.29
N GLY A 136 4.70 -17.35 3.87
CA GLY A 136 3.64 -17.60 4.83
C GLY A 136 3.71 -16.65 6.03
N PRO A 137 2.60 -16.50 6.77
CA PRO A 137 2.58 -15.76 8.01
C PRO A 137 3.40 -16.45 9.11
#